data_AF-G7MD06-F1
#
_entry.id   AF-G7MD06-F1
#
_cell.length_a   1.000
_cell.length_b   1.000
_cell.length_c   1.000
_cell.angle_alpha   90.00
_cell.angle_beta   90.00
_cell.angle_gamma   90.00
#
_symmetry.space_group_name_H-M   'P 1'
#
loop_
_entity.id
_entity.type
_entity.pdbx_description
1 polymer ?
#
loop_
_entity_poly.entity_id
_entity_poly.type
_entity_poly.pdbx_seq_one_letter_code
_entity_poly.pdbx_strand_id
1 'polypeptide(L)'
;MIYKMGKLECLVKETEKFEGKDIGAILGFDKYRSIEDVYAEKIGEIEFLRQGLEVIYWTSTLEEVVSREFMIRTKKKIRKNNINSVDKDYEYMVSNVNRKIIGENSILDCKVINGIDEAQINDKNFIRMRVLEAQHNMKVKEVDKCYIAMLINGRKFILKEIKRDESLISKIVKVEEKFWNYYIKKKVKPNESLSLD
;
A
#
# COMPACT_ATOMS: atom_id res chain seq x y z
N MET A 1 -0.34 6.04 26.93
CA MET A 1 0.23 6.80 25.79
C MET A 1 -0.93 7.36 24.98
N ILE A 2 -1.22 8.65 25.12
CA ILE A 2 -2.40 9.30 24.56
C ILE A 2 -2.18 9.51 23.07
N TYR A 3 -2.82 8.69 22.23
CA TYR A 3 -2.99 9.04 20.82
C TYR A 3 -3.88 10.30 20.78
N LYS A 4 -3.33 11.43 20.30
CA LYS A 4 -4.11 12.66 20.13
C LYS A 4 -5.27 12.39 19.16
N MET A 5 -6.48 12.81 19.52
CA MET A 5 -7.72 12.71 18.74
C MET A 5 -7.51 13.04 17.24
N GLY A 6 -6.72 14.08 16.94
CA GLY A 6 -6.45 14.49 15.56
C GLY A 6 -5.67 13.48 14.69
N LYS A 7 -4.95 12.52 15.28
CA LYS A 7 -4.31 11.44 14.50
C LYS A 7 -5.31 10.37 14.08
N LEU A 8 -6.33 10.11 14.90
CA LEU A 8 -7.44 9.21 14.56
C LEU A 8 -8.34 9.81 13.48
N GLU A 9 -8.66 11.10 13.56
CA GLU A 9 -9.43 11.79 12.52
C GLU A 9 -8.71 11.84 11.16
N CYS A 10 -7.37 11.98 11.15
CA CYS A 10 -6.57 11.88 9.93
C CYS A 10 -6.65 10.47 9.31
N LEU A 11 -6.58 9.42 10.14
CA LEU A 11 -6.70 8.04 9.68
C LEU A 11 -8.10 7.75 9.10
N VAL A 12 -9.17 8.28 9.70
CA VAL A 12 -10.55 8.13 9.19
C VAL A 12 -10.76 8.87 7.87
N LYS A 13 -10.17 10.05 7.67
CA LYS A 13 -10.23 10.73 6.35
C LYS A 13 -9.40 10.04 5.28
N GLU A 14 -8.40 9.26 5.67
CA GLU A 14 -7.57 8.45 4.77
C GLU A 14 -8.25 7.14 4.38
N THR A 15 -9.16 6.60 5.21
CA THR A 15 -9.87 5.36 4.87
C THR A 15 -10.79 5.51 3.67
N GLU A 16 -11.21 6.72 3.32
CA GLU A 16 -12.04 6.99 2.12
C GLU A 16 -11.21 7.01 0.82
N LYS A 17 -9.88 7.08 0.91
CA LYS A 17 -8.96 7.15 -0.23
C LYS A 17 -8.35 5.78 -0.54
N PHE A 18 -7.88 5.59 -1.76
CA PHE A 18 -7.23 4.38 -2.22
C PHE A 18 -5.72 4.41 -1.96
N GLU A 19 -5.26 3.43 -1.20
CA GLU A 19 -3.86 3.13 -0.98
C GLU A 19 -3.39 2.07 -1.99
N GLY A 20 -2.08 2.00 -2.26
CA GLY A 20 -1.55 1.02 -3.23
C GLY A 20 -1.90 -0.45 -2.91
N LYS A 21 -2.13 -0.78 -1.64
CA LYS A 21 -2.57 -2.12 -1.21
C LYS A 21 -3.99 -2.47 -1.69
N ASP A 22 -4.82 -1.47 -2.02
CA ASP A 22 -6.21 -1.66 -2.44
C ASP A 22 -6.29 -2.19 -3.87
N ILE A 23 -5.34 -1.82 -4.73
CA ILE A 23 -5.31 -2.20 -6.16
C ILE A 23 -5.34 -3.72 -6.36
N GLY A 24 -4.59 -4.46 -5.54
CA GLY A 24 -4.54 -5.92 -5.62
C GLY A 24 -5.90 -6.56 -5.40
N ALA A 25 -6.66 -6.06 -4.41
CA ALA A 25 -8.00 -6.54 -4.09
C ALA A 25 -9.03 -6.11 -5.14
N ILE A 26 -8.97 -4.85 -5.61
CA ILE A 26 -9.84 -4.33 -6.68
C ILE A 26 -9.72 -5.16 -7.96
N LEU A 27 -8.52 -5.65 -8.27
CA LEU A 27 -8.23 -6.48 -9.45
C LEU A 27 -8.35 -8.00 -9.20
N GLY A 28 -8.72 -8.42 -7.98
CA GLY A 28 -8.90 -9.84 -7.65
C GLY A 28 -7.60 -10.66 -7.50
N PHE A 29 -6.46 -10.00 -7.26
CA PHE A 29 -5.18 -10.67 -7.00
C PHE A 29 -4.91 -10.94 -5.52
N ASP A 30 -5.64 -10.30 -4.61
CA ASP A 30 -5.52 -10.55 -3.18
C ASP A 30 -6.41 -11.73 -2.76
N LYS A 31 -5.81 -12.72 -2.09
CA LYS A 31 -6.51 -13.93 -1.62
C LYS A 31 -7.30 -13.68 -0.33
N TYR A 32 -6.99 -12.61 0.40
CA TYR A 32 -7.52 -12.33 1.73
C TYR A 32 -8.44 -11.11 1.76
N ARG A 33 -8.48 -10.32 0.68
CA ARG A 33 -9.27 -9.09 0.59
C ARG A 33 -9.90 -8.96 -0.79
N SER A 34 -11.22 -8.89 -0.81
CA SER A 34 -12.04 -8.77 -2.02
C SER A 34 -12.27 -7.31 -2.42
N ILE A 35 -12.81 -7.07 -3.62
CA ILE A 35 -13.23 -5.74 -4.05
C ILE A 35 -14.39 -5.22 -3.21
N GLU A 36 -15.27 -6.10 -2.72
CA GLU A 36 -16.36 -5.78 -1.80
C GLU A 36 -15.84 -5.34 -0.43
N ASP A 37 -14.77 -5.96 0.07
CA ASP A 37 -14.12 -5.54 1.32
C ASP A 37 -13.53 -4.14 1.16
N VAL A 38 -12.83 -3.87 0.05
CA VAL A 38 -12.33 -2.53 -0.26
C VAL A 38 -13.50 -1.55 -0.30
N TYR A 39 -14.57 -1.86 -1.04
CA TYR A 39 -15.75 -1.00 -1.12
C TYR A 39 -16.30 -0.65 0.27
N ALA A 40 -16.56 -1.66 1.11
CA ALA A 40 -17.13 -1.50 2.45
C ALA A 40 -16.23 -0.65 3.35
N GLU A 41 -14.89 -0.81 3.26
CA GLU A 41 -13.94 0.06 3.95
C GLU A 41 -14.04 1.51 3.48
N LYS A 42 -14.09 1.75 2.16
CA LYS A 42 -14.05 3.11 1.60
C LYS A 42 -15.32 3.92 1.80
N ILE A 43 -16.47 3.26 1.95
CA ILE A 43 -17.73 3.95 2.27
C ILE A 43 -18.00 4.06 3.78
N GLY A 44 -17.07 3.60 4.62
CA GLY A 44 -17.17 3.67 6.08
C GLY A 44 -18.15 2.68 6.71
N GLU A 45 -18.57 1.63 5.99
CA GLU A 45 -19.39 0.54 6.56
C GLU A 45 -18.59 -0.31 7.55
N ILE A 46 -17.26 -0.34 7.39
CA ILE A 46 -16.34 -0.95 8.35
C ILE A 46 -15.75 0.16 9.21
N GLU A 47 -16.09 0.18 10.50
CA GLU A 47 -15.37 1.00 11.46
C GLU A 47 -13.90 0.56 11.50
N PHE A 48 -13.01 1.40 10.96
CA PHE A 48 -11.56 1.20 11.01
C PHE A 48 -10.99 1.18 12.45
N LEU A 49 -11.83 1.47 13.45
CA LEU A 49 -11.51 1.43 14.89
C LEU A 49 -11.12 0.04 15.44
N ARG A 50 -10.93 -0.98 14.61
CA ARG A 50 -10.64 -2.36 15.04
C ARG A 50 -9.20 -2.84 14.92
N GLN A 51 -8.27 -2.08 14.36
CA GLN A 51 -6.86 -2.39 14.59
C GLN A 51 -6.47 -1.87 15.97
N GLY A 52 -6.45 -2.77 16.95
CA GLY A 52 -6.05 -2.42 18.32
C GLY A 52 -4.70 -1.70 18.34
N LEU A 53 -4.53 -0.78 19.29
CA LEU A 53 -3.31 0.04 19.44
C LEU A 53 -2.02 -0.80 19.40
N GLU A 54 -2.09 -2.03 19.92
CA GLU A 54 -1.01 -3.00 19.91
C GLU A 54 -0.62 -3.45 18.49
N VAL A 55 -1.59 -3.74 17.62
CA VAL A 55 -1.33 -4.13 16.22
C VAL A 55 -0.63 -3.00 15.48
N ILE A 56 -1.12 -1.77 15.62
CA ILE A 56 -0.52 -0.58 14.99
C ILE A 56 0.91 -0.38 15.51
N TYR A 57 1.12 -0.50 16.82
CA TYR A 57 2.43 -0.37 17.45
C TYR A 57 3.42 -1.40 16.91
N TRP A 58 3.05 -2.68 16.90
CA TRP A 58 3.94 -3.76 16.46
C TRP A 58 4.23 -3.69 14.96
N THR A 59 3.23 -3.40 14.12
CA THR A 59 3.44 -3.21 12.68
C THR A 59 4.45 -2.09 12.42
N SER A 60 4.24 -0.90 13.00
CA SER A 60 5.18 0.21 12.83
C SER A 60 6.57 -0.11 13.38
N THR A 61 6.66 -0.79 14.52
CA THR A 61 7.94 -1.15 15.15
C THR A 61 8.72 -2.11 14.26
N LEU A 62 8.06 -3.15 13.75
CA LEU A 62 8.69 -4.15 12.91
C LEU A 62 9.06 -3.58 11.54
N GLU A 63 8.28 -2.66 10.96
CA GLU A 63 8.68 -1.94 9.75
C GLU A 63 9.95 -1.11 9.94
N GLU A 64 10.18 -0.53 11.13
CA GLU A 64 11.46 0.12 11.42
C GLU A 64 12.62 -0.88 11.43
N VAL A 65 12.42 -2.08 11.98
CA VAL A 65 13.41 -3.16 11.93
C VAL A 65 13.75 -3.50 10.48
N VAL A 66 12.72 -3.69 9.63
CA VAL A 66 12.88 -3.98 8.19
C VAL A 66 13.65 -2.87 7.47
N SER A 67 13.38 -1.61 7.78
CA SER A 67 14.06 -0.47 7.17
C SER A 67 15.55 -0.41 7.53
N ARG A 68 15.91 -0.77 8.77
CA ARG A 68 17.31 -0.88 9.21
C ARG A 68 18.03 -2.02 8.49
N GLU A 69 17.37 -3.17 8.36
CA GLU A 69 17.92 -4.31 7.62
C GLU A 69 18.18 -3.96 6.16
N PHE A 70 17.27 -3.22 5.52
CA PHE A 70 17.49 -2.67 4.18
C PHE A 70 18.75 -1.80 4.12
N MET A 71 18.94 -0.87 5.06
CA MET A 71 20.12 0.00 5.09
C MET A 71 21.42 -0.80 5.26
N ILE A 72 21.43 -1.81 6.12
CA ILE A 72 22.60 -2.67 6.36
C ILE A 72 22.99 -3.39 5.06
N ARG A 73 22.03 -4.06 4.41
CA ARG A 73 22.30 -4.87 3.20
C ARG A 73 22.68 -4.03 1.99
N THR A 74 22.00 -2.91 1.80
CA THR A 74 22.18 -2.09 0.59
C THR A 74 23.21 -0.97 0.76
N LYS A 75 23.62 -0.68 2.01
CA LYS A 75 24.45 0.48 2.38
C LYS A 75 23.81 1.83 2.02
N LYS A 76 22.53 1.84 1.61
CA LYS A 76 21.79 3.07 1.30
C LYS A 76 21.32 3.74 2.58
N LYS A 77 21.25 5.07 2.57
CA LYS A 77 20.65 5.86 3.65
C LYS A 77 19.20 6.17 3.31
N ILE A 78 18.34 6.18 4.31
CA ILE A 78 16.93 6.54 4.17
C ILE A 78 16.60 7.78 4.98
N ARG A 79 15.58 8.52 4.56
CA ARG A 79 14.97 9.60 5.33
C ARG A 79 13.49 9.27 5.53
N LYS A 80 13.03 9.35 6.77
CA LYS A 80 11.60 9.25 7.10
C LYS A 80 10.93 10.61 6.92
N ASN A 81 9.77 10.63 6.28
CA ASN A 81 8.88 11.77 6.16
C ASN A 81 7.45 11.31 6.48
N ASN A 82 6.95 11.64 7.67
CA ASN A 82 5.66 11.16 8.18
C ASN A 82 4.44 11.86 7.55
N ILE A 83 4.57 12.36 6.32
CA ILE A 83 3.50 13.05 5.60
C ILE A 83 2.95 12.08 4.57
N ASN A 84 1.69 11.69 4.75
CA ASN A 84 0.93 10.98 3.74
C ASN A 84 0.76 11.88 2.52
N SER A 85 0.95 11.31 1.34
CA SER A 85 0.89 12.08 0.09
C SER A 85 -0.39 11.71 -0.62
N VAL A 86 -1.18 12.72 -0.97
CA VAL A 86 -2.32 12.59 -1.88
C VAL A 86 -1.81 12.94 -3.28
N ASP A 87 -2.28 12.21 -4.29
CA ASP A 87 -1.92 12.53 -5.68
C ASP A 87 -2.46 13.91 -6.05
N LYS A 88 -1.71 14.65 -6.87
CA LYS A 88 -2.06 16.02 -7.25
C LYS A 88 -3.21 16.08 -8.24
N ASP A 89 -3.35 15.07 -9.09
CA ASP A 89 -4.36 15.00 -10.15
C ASP A 89 -5.58 14.21 -9.66
N TYR A 90 -5.37 13.24 -8.76
CA TYR A 90 -6.39 12.30 -8.31
C TYR A 90 -6.54 12.34 -6.78
N GLU A 91 -7.47 13.16 -6.28
CA GLU A 91 -7.67 13.41 -4.83
C GLU A 91 -7.98 12.16 -3.98
N TYR A 92 -8.48 11.10 -4.64
CA TYR A 92 -8.82 9.81 -4.06
C TYR A 92 -7.64 8.83 -4.01
N MET A 93 -6.49 9.14 -4.61
CA MET A 93 -5.29 8.31 -4.52
C MET A 93 -4.36 8.83 -3.42
N VAL A 94 -3.91 7.93 -2.54
CA VAL A 94 -2.98 8.26 -1.44
C VAL A 94 -1.86 7.23 -1.34
N SER A 95 -0.72 7.66 -0.79
CA SER A 95 0.39 6.78 -0.45
C SER A 95 0.94 7.08 0.93
N ASN A 96 0.89 6.05 1.77
CA ASN A 96 1.39 6.04 3.15
C ASN A 96 2.88 5.66 3.24
N VAL A 97 3.55 5.41 2.10
CA VAL A 97 4.98 5.15 2.09
C VAL A 97 5.73 6.41 2.52
N ASN A 98 6.35 6.32 3.70
CA ASN A 98 6.94 7.44 4.41
C ASN A 98 8.48 7.43 4.42
N ARG A 99 9.12 6.56 3.64
CA ARG A 99 10.58 6.46 3.57
C ARG A 99 11.07 6.75 2.15
N LYS A 100 12.00 7.70 2.02
CA LYS A 100 12.72 8.01 0.78
C LYS A 100 14.18 7.58 0.91
N ILE A 101 14.78 7.16 -0.20
CA ILE A 101 16.22 6.89 -0.27
C ILE A 101 16.95 8.23 -0.47
N ILE A 102 18.05 8.44 0.26
CA ILE A 102 18.86 9.65 0.11
C ILE A 102 19.77 9.51 -1.12
N GLY A 103 19.77 10.52 -2.00
CA GLY A 103 20.58 10.53 -3.21
C GLY A 103 19.97 9.78 -4.39
N GLU A 104 18.70 9.36 -4.28
CA GLU A 104 17.99 8.64 -5.34
C GLU A 104 16.51 9.08 -5.34
N ASN A 105 15.90 9.21 -6.52
CA ASN A 105 14.47 9.48 -6.64
C ASN A 105 13.66 8.19 -6.42
N SER A 106 13.69 7.68 -5.19
CA SER A 106 13.06 6.40 -4.86
C SER A 106 12.49 6.35 -3.44
N ILE A 107 11.54 5.45 -3.25
CA ILE A 107 10.89 5.17 -1.98
C ILE A 107 11.23 3.76 -1.49
N LEU A 108 11.05 3.54 -0.18
CA LEU A 108 11.18 2.25 0.47
C LEU A 108 9.84 1.88 1.13
N ASP A 109 9.18 0.88 0.56
CA ASP A 109 8.00 0.23 1.14
C ASP A 109 8.45 -0.96 2.01
N CYS A 110 8.25 -0.83 3.32
CA CYS A 110 8.59 -1.87 4.29
C CYS A 110 7.35 -2.66 4.65
N LYS A 111 7.43 -3.99 4.62
CA LYS A 111 6.32 -4.86 4.98
C LYS A 111 6.73 -5.96 5.94
N VAL A 112 5.78 -6.35 6.77
CA VAL A 112 5.87 -7.51 7.65
C VAL A 112 4.73 -8.44 7.26
N ILE A 113 5.06 -9.66 6.85
CA ILE A 113 4.08 -10.60 6.32
C ILE A 113 4.23 -11.90 7.08
N ASN A 114 3.15 -12.35 7.69
CA ASN A 114 3.10 -13.57 8.48
C ASN A 114 2.06 -14.53 7.89
N GLY A 115 2.22 -15.83 8.16
CA GLY A 115 1.24 -16.85 7.78
C GLY A 115 1.29 -17.26 6.30
N ILE A 116 2.40 -16.98 5.60
CA ILE A 116 2.61 -17.43 4.22
C ILE A 116 3.79 -18.38 4.10
N ASP A 117 3.70 -19.39 3.23
CA ASP A 117 4.79 -20.33 2.96
C ASP A 117 5.65 -19.92 1.74
N GLU A 118 6.65 -20.74 1.39
CA GLU A 118 7.51 -20.46 0.25
C GLU A 118 6.81 -20.52 -1.11
N ALA A 119 5.77 -21.35 -1.24
CA ALA A 119 4.98 -21.41 -2.47
C ALA A 119 4.19 -20.10 -2.65
N GLN A 120 3.61 -19.58 -1.58
CA GLN A 120 2.89 -18.31 -1.57
C GLN A 120 3.79 -17.10 -1.81
N ILE A 121 5.04 -17.11 -1.30
CA ILE A 121 6.03 -16.05 -1.61
C ILE A 121 6.31 -15.98 -3.13
N ASN A 122 6.31 -17.13 -3.81
CA ASN A 122 6.59 -17.23 -5.24
C ASN A 122 5.32 -17.23 -6.12
N ASP A 123 4.15 -17.10 -5.50
CA ASP A 123 2.86 -17.04 -6.20
C ASP A 123 2.78 -15.79 -7.09
N LYS A 124 2.31 -15.99 -8.32
CA LYS A 124 2.25 -14.92 -9.33
C LYS A 124 1.35 -13.76 -8.90
N ASN A 125 0.24 -14.04 -8.22
CA ASN A 125 -0.70 -13.01 -7.76
C ASN A 125 -0.09 -12.23 -6.60
N PHE A 126 0.60 -12.91 -5.67
CA PHE A 126 1.33 -12.23 -4.59
C PHE A 126 2.37 -11.26 -5.14
N ILE A 127 3.20 -11.70 -6.11
CA ILE A 127 4.19 -10.84 -6.77
C ILE A 127 3.50 -9.68 -7.50
N ARG A 128 2.44 -9.98 -8.29
CA ARG A 128 1.70 -8.98 -9.07
C ARG A 128 1.10 -7.89 -8.19
N MET A 129 0.48 -8.25 -7.07
CA MET A 129 -0.06 -7.30 -6.10
C MET A 129 1.02 -6.36 -5.56
N ARG A 130 2.21 -6.88 -5.22
CA ARG A 130 3.33 -6.06 -4.75
C ARG A 130 3.85 -5.10 -5.84
N VAL A 131 3.85 -5.53 -7.10
CA VAL A 131 4.19 -4.65 -8.23
C VAL A 131 3.15 -3.55 -8.40
N LEU A 132 1.86 -3.88 -8.38
CA LEU A 132 0.76 -2.91 -8.52
C LEU A 132 0.81 -1.85 -7.40
N GLU A 133 0.99 -2.30 -6.16
CA GLU A 133 1.14 -1.43 -5.00
C GLU A 133 2.34 -0.48 -5.14
N ALA A 134 3.48 -0.98 -5.62
CA ALA A 134 4.64 -0.16 -5.90
C ALA A 134 4.38 0.88 -7.00
N GLN A 135 3.73 0.49 -8.11
CA GLN A 135 3.41 1.42 -9.20
C GLN A 135 2.46 2.53 -8.73
N HIS A 136 1.42 2.18 -7.97
CA HIS A 136 0.53 3.15 -7.33
C HIS A 136 1.31 4.16 -6.47
N ASN A 137 2.12 3.64 -5.55
CA ASN A 137 2.92 4.50 -4.66
C ASN A 137 3.88 5.40 -5.44
N MET A 138 4.46 4.91 -6.54
CA MET A 138 5.32 5.70 -7.42
C MET A 138 4.56 6.79 -8.17
N LYS A 139 3.33 6.55 -8.62
CA LYS A 139 2.44 7.58 -9.19
C LYS A 139 2.20 8.69 -8.17
N VAL A 140 1.71 8.35 -6.99
CA VAL A 140 1.36 9.34 -5.95
C VAL A 140 2.58 10.13 -5.44
N LYS A 141 3.75 9.47 -5.30
CA LYS A 141 4.95 10.10 -4.73
C LYS A 141 5.85 10.78 -5.78
N GLU A 142 5.51 10.67 -7.06
CA GLU A 142 6.29 11.18 -8.21
C GLU A 142 7.76 10.71 -8.17
N VAL A 143 7.97 9.40 -7.94
CA VAL A 143 9.30 8.80 -7.89
C VAL A 143 9.49 7.73 -8.98
N ASP A 144 10.75 7.44 -9.31
CA ASP A 144 11.12 6.58 -10.44
C ASP A 144 11.27 5.10 -10.05
N LYS A 145 11.34 4.83 -8.74
CA LYS A 145 11.63 3.49 -8.22
C LYS A 145 11.05 3.28 -6.82
N CYS A 146 10.63 2.06 -6.57
CA CYS A 146 10.24 1.57 -5.25
C CYS A 146 11.08 0.35 -4.88
N TYR A 147 11.74 0.43 -3.72
CA TYR A 147 12.28 -0.74 -3.04
C TYR A 147 11.18 -1.34 -2.16
N ILE A 148 10.90 -2.63 -2.31
CA ILE A 148 9.99 -3.38 -1.43
C ILE A 148 10.85 -4.29 -0.55
N ALA A 149 10.92 -3.97 0.74
CA ALA A 149 11.62 -4.77 1.74
C ALA A 149 10.59 -5.48 2.62
N MET A 150 10.66 -6.81 2.68
CA MET A 150 9.68 -7.63 3.39
C MET A 150 10.36 -8.55 4.39
N LEU A 151 9.85 -8.59 5.62
CA LEU A 151 10.16 -9.62 6.60
C LEU A 151 9.03 -10.65 6.63
N ILE A 152 9.35 -11.86 6.21
CA ILE A 152 8.40 -12.97 6.12
C ILE A 152 8.55 -13.90 7.33
N ASN A 153 7.44 -14.14 8.04
CA ASN A 153 7.34 -14.99 9.24
C ASN A 153 8.43 -14.71 10.29
N GLY A 154 8.83 -13.44 10.43
CA GLY A 154 9.88 -13.01 11.36
C GLY A 154 11.29 -13.55 11.08
N ARG A 155 11.52 -14.28 9.99
CA ARG A 155 12.78 -15.04 9.77
C ARG A 155 13.41 -14.90 8.39
N LYS A 156 12.66 -14.48 7.37
CA LYS A 156 13.16 -14.41 5.99
C LYS A 156 13.01 -12.98 5.45
N PHE A 157 14.14 -12.33 5.15
CA PHE A 157 14.15 -11.01 4.54
C PHE A 157 14.18 -11.13 3.01
N ILE A 158 13.27 -10.41 2.34
CA ILE A 158 13.19 -10.33 0.88
C ILE A 158 13.28 -8.86 0.47
N LEU A 159 14.13 -8.58 -0.51
CA LEU A 159 14.23 -7.27 -1.15
C LEU A 159 13.92 -7.38 -2.63
N LYS A 160 13.02 -6.53 -3.12
CA LYS A 160 12.72 -6.37 -4.54
C LYS A 160 12.86 -4.91 -4.94
N GLU A 161 13.38 -4.69 -6.14
CA GLU A 161 13.46 -3.37 -6.76
C GLU A 161 12.46 -3.32 -7.91
N ILE A 162 11.53 -2.36 -7.86
CA ILE A 162 10.52 -2.14 -8.90
C ILE A 162 10.78 -0.78 -9.54
N LYS A 163 10.94 -0.76 -10.86
CA LYS A 163 11.06 0.46 -11.64
C LYS A 163 9.68 0.97 -12.02
N ARG A 164 9.53 2.28 -12.11
CA ARG A 164 8.33 2.94 -12.60
C ARG A 164 8.00 2.46 -14.02
N ASP A 165 6.74 2.11 -14.22
CA ASP A 165 6.18 1.69 -15.51
C ASP A 165 4.94 2.56 -15.80
N GLU A 166 5.10 3.54 -16.67
CA GLU A 166 4.02 4.49 -17.01
C GLU A 166 2.82 3.81 -17.67
N SER A 167 3.04 2.74 -18.43
CA SER A 167 1.96 1.99 -19.07
C SER A 167 1.10 1.31 -18.02
N LEU A 168 1.74 0.65 -17.05
CA LEU A 168 1.02 0.00 -15.95
C LEU A 168 0.37 1.03 -15.01
N ILE A 169 1.05 2.15 -14.72
CA ILE A 169 0.48 3.24 -13.92
C ILE A 169 -0.77 3.81 -14.58
N SER A 170 -0.75 4.06 -15.89
CA SER A 170 -1.92 4.56 -16.63
C SER A 170 -3.12 3.61 -16.50
N LYS A 171 -2.88 2.29 -16.56
CA LYS A 171 -3.92 1.28 -16.36
C LYS A 171 -4.46 1.29 -14.92
N ILE A 172 -3.59 1.37 -13.91
CA ILE A 172 -3.99 1.46 -12.50
C ILE A 172 -4.88 2.68 -12.27
N VAL A 173 -4.45 3.85 -12.74
CA VAL A 173 -5.20 5.11 -12.59
C VAL A 173 -6.60 5.00 -13.20
N LYS A 174 -6.74 4.40 -14.39
CA LYS A 174 -8.06 4.17 -15.02
C LYS A 174 -8.96 3.25 -14.20
N VAL A 175 -8.38 2.19 -13.64
CA VAL A 175 -9.12 1.24 -12.78
C VAL A 175 -9.61 1.93 -11.52
N GLU A 176 -8.76 2.70 -10.86
CA GLU A 176 -9.14 3.45 -9.66
C GLU A 176 -10.15 4.55 -9.98
N GLU A 177 -9.98 5.28 -11.08
CA GLU A 177 -10.95 6.28 -11.53
C GLU A 177 -12.33 5.65 -11.77
N LYS A 178 -12.36 4.48 -12.44
CA LYS A 178 -13.58 3.70 -12.61
C LYS A 178 -14.15 3.30 -11.25
N PHE A 179 -13.31 2.77 -10.36
CA PHE A 179 -13.76 2.31 -9.05
C PHE A 179 -14.38 3.46 -8.23
N TRP A 180 -13.71 4.61 -8.21
CA TRP A 180 -14.15 5.84 -7.56
C TRP A 180 -15.49 6.36 -8.11
N ASN A 181 -15.57 6.55 -9.43
CA ASN A 181 -16.70 7.23 -10.06
C ASN A 181 -17.95 6.34 -10.17
N TYR A 182 -17.78 5.03 -10.32
CA TYR A 182 -18.91 4.11 -10.53
C TYR A 182 -19.35 3.37 -9.27
N TYR A 183 -18.46 3.10 -8.32
CA TYR A 183 -18.80 2.34 -7.12
C TYR A 183 -18.84 3.25 -5.90
N ILE A 184 -17.75 3.96 -5.58
CA ILE A 184 -17.67 4.76 -4.35
C ILE A 184 -18.64 5.95 -4.39
N LYS A 185 -18.53 6.84 -5.38
CA LYS A 185 -19.38 8.04 -5.47
C LYS A 185 -20.87 7.73 -5.63
N LYS A 186 -21.19 6.65 -6.34
CA LYS A 186 -22.58 6.23 -6.57
C LYS A 186 -23.14 5.34 -5.47
N LYS A 187 -22.29 4.90 -4.53
CA LYS A 187 -22.62 3.91 -3.49
C LYS A 187 -23.24 2.65 -4.10
N VAL A 188 -22.64 2.17 -5.19
CA VAL A 188 -23.03 0.93 -5.86
C VAL A 188 -21.99 -0.11 -5.50
N LYS A 189 -22.43 -1.19 -4.86
CA LYS A 189 -21.56 -2.29 -4.47
C LYS A 189 -21.04 -3.03 -5.73
N PRO A 190 -19.73 -3.30 -5.84
CA PRO A 190 -19.19 -4.15 -6.89
C PRO A 190 -19.65 -5.60 -6.74
N ASN A 191 -19.80 -6.30 -7.86
CA ASN A 191 -20.17 -7.71 -7.94
C ASN A 191 -19.09 -8.60 -8.57
N GLU A 192 -18.04 -7.99 -9.11
CA GLU A 192 -16.89 -8.67 -9.72
C GLU A 192 -15.64 -7.78 -9.64
N SER A 193 -14.47 -8.40 -9.71
CA SER A 193 -13.20 -7.67 -9.74
C SER A 193 -13.01 -6.94 -11.06
N LEU A 194 -12.31 -5.81 -11.04
CA LEU A 194 -11.96 -5.08 -12.25
C LEU A 194 -10.78 -5.72 -13.00
N SER A 195 -10.58 -5.31 -14.25
CA SER A 195 -9.45 -5.72 -15.10
C SER A 195 -8.57 -4.52 -15.43
N LEU A 196 -7.30 -4.78 -15.75
CA LEU A 196 -6.34 -3.80 -16.28
C LEU A 196 -6.48 -3.58 -17.79
N ASP A 197 -7.41 -4.27 -18.43
CA ASP A 197 -7.70 -4.22 -19.86
C ASP A 197 -9.05 -3.57 -20.13
#